data_AF-A0A640T7S3-F1
#
_entry.id   AF-A0A640T7S3-F1
#
_cell.length_a   1.000
_cell.length_b   1.000
_cell.length_c   1.000
_cell.angle_alpha   90.00
_cell.angle_beta   90.00
_cell.angle_gamma   90.00
#
_symmetry.space_group_name_H-M   'P 1'
#
loop_
_entity.id
_entity.type
_entity.pdbx_description
1 polymer ?
#
loop_
_entity_poly.entity_id
_entity_poly.type
_entity_poly.pdbx_seq_one_letter_code
_entity_poly.pdbx_strand_id
1 'polypeptide(L)'
;MVYLMTGLKCLIGVVFLLALCGKTLVRGGFGGFERSLRSLVVVPRAYVRPLAVLIVAGEAGVVLALAVPGRATAVAGFALAIALLLVFTAGLARALRSGAQTPCHCFGASTTPLGPHHLLRNLLLAVLALLGVTITAVAAPDGHPAGALVAAAAGLVLGGLVAALDELLALFSPMTPERR
;
A
#
# COMPACT_ATOMS: atom_id res chain seq x y z
N MET A 1 -14.48 18.85 5.78
CA MET A 1 -14.35 17.93 4.63
C MET A 1 -13.01 18.06 3.92
N VAL A 2 -12.58 19.27 3.55
CA VAL A 2 -11.29 19.48 2.87
C VAL A 2 -10.08 18.99 3.67
N TYR A 3 -10.04 19.18 4.99
CA TYR A 3 -8.94 18.69 5.83
C TYR A 3 -8.86 17.16 5.86
N LEU A 4 -10.00 16.48 6.01
CA LEU A 4 -10.06 15.02 6.00
C LEU A 4 -9.63 14.45 4.64
N MET A 5 -10.05 15.07 3.54
CA MET A 5 -9.57 14.74 2.20
C MET A 5 -8.04 14.87 2.11
N THR A 6 -7.46 15.98 2.56
CA THR A 6 -6.01 16.20 2.56
C THR A 6 -5.27 15.15 3.38
N GLY A 7 -5.76 14.84 4.58
CA GLY A 7 -5.17 13.80 5.43
C GLY A 7 -5.21 12.42 4.78
N LEU A 8 -6.35 12.04 4.17
CA LEU A 8 -6.49 10.76 3.45
C LEU A 8 -5.58 10.69 2.22
N LYS A 9 -5.42 11.78 1.45
CA LYS A 9 -4.50 11.85 0.31
C LYS A 9 -3.06 11.61 0.77
N CYS A 10 -2.63 12.27 1.85
CA CYS A 10 -1.29 12.11 2.40
C CYS A 10 -1.06 10.70 2.96
N LEU A 11 -2.03 10.14 3.67
CA LEU A 11 -1.96 8.79 4.25
C LEU A 11 -1.81 7.72 3.17
N ILE A 12 -2.68 7.72 2.16
CA ILE A 12 -2.60 6.74 1.07
C ILE A 12 -1.36 6.98 0.22
N GLY A 13 -1.07 8.25 -0.09
CA GLY A 13 0.09 8.65 -0.88
C GLY A 13 1.42 8.18 -0.28
N VAL A 14 1.63 8.38 1.03
CA VAL A 14 2.89 7.97 1.68
C VAL A 14 3.03 6.46 1.75
N VAL A 15 1.95 5.71 1.98
CA VAL A 15 1.99 4.24 1.98
C VAL A 15 2.42 3.70 0.63
N PHE A 16 1.84 4.21 -0.46
CA PHE A 16 2.22 3.81 -1.82
C PHE A 16 3.62 4.30 -2.21
N LEU A 17 4.02 5.49 -1.75
CA LEU A 17 5.37 6.01 -1.98
C LEU A 17 6.43 5.11 -1.31
N LEU A 18 6.22 4.74 -0.04
CA LEU A 18 7.12 3.83 0.67
C LEU A 18 7.18 2.46 -0.02
N ALA A 19 6.04 1.93 -0.45
CA ALA A 19 5.96 0.67 -1.20
C ALA A 19 6.73 0.73 -2.54
N LEU A 20 6.68 1.87 -3.23
CA LEU A 20 7.40 2.12 -4.49
C LEU A 20 8.91 2.26 -4.25
N CYS A 21 9.31 3.06 -3.26
CA CYS A 21 10.70 3.24 -2.88
C CYS A 21 11.36 1.91 -2.46
N GLY A 22 10.63 1.07 -1.70
CA GLY A 22 11.09 -0.26 -1.31
C GLY A 22 11.33 -1.22 -2.47
N LYS A 23 10.66 -1.02 -3.61
CA LYS A 23 10.83 -1.86 -4.81
C LYS A 23 11.88 -1.31 -5.78
N THR A 24 12.04 0.01 -5.85
CA THR A 24 12.87 0.66 -6.87
C THR A 24 14.22 1.17 -6.35
N LEU A 25 14.25 1.70 -5.12
CA LEU A 25 15.46 2.33 -4.55
C LEU A 25 16.29 1.34 -3.70
N VAL A 26 15.64 0.37 -3.05
CA VAL A 26 16.33 -0.63 -2.25
C VAL A 26 16.95 -1.69 -3.16
N ARG A 27 18.26 -1.94 -2.99
CA ARG A 27 19.00 -2.97 -3.73
C ARG A 27 18.32 -4.33 -3.56
N GLY A 28 17.96 -4.96 -4.68
CA GLY A 28 17.30 -6.26 -4.70
C GLY A 28 15.79 -6.23 -4.36
N GLY A 29 15.20 -5.06 -4.10
CA GLY A 29 13.77 -4.90 -3.77
C GLY A 29 12.85 -5.43 -4.87
N PHE A 30 13.08 -5.02 -6.12
CA PHE A 30 12.32 -5.51 -7.28
C PHE A 30 12.43 -7.04 -7.46
N GLY A 31 13.63 -7.60 -7.29
CA GLY A 31 13.85 -9.04 -7.40
C GLY A 31 13.21 -9.85 -6.26
N GLY A 32 13.12 -9.28 -5.05
CA GLY A 32 12.35 -9.84 -3.94
C GLY A 32 10.84 -9.82 -4.20
N PHE A 33 10.35 -8.72 -4.76
CA PHE A 33 8.95 -8.58 -5.17
C PHE A 33 8.57 -9.57 -6.28
N GLU A 34 9.39 -9.72 -7.31
CA GLU A 34 9.15 -10.69 -8.40
C GLU A 34 9.10 -12.13 -7.88
N ARG A 35 10.02 -12.50 -6.97
CA ARG A 35 10.03 -13.82 -6.32
C ARG A 35 8.76 -14.07 -5.52
N SER A 36 8.30 -13.07 -4.76
CA SER A 36 7.03 -13.15 -4.03
C SER A 36 5.87 -13.32 -5.00
N LEU A 37 5.79 -12.49 -6.03
CA LEU A 37 4.72 -12.54 -7.02
C LEU A 37 4.65 -13.93 -7.68
N ARG A 38 5.78 -14.55 -8.00
CA ARG A 38 5.85 -15.92 -8.53
C ARG A 38 5.22 -16.97 -7.62
N SER A 39 5.24 -16.77 -6.30
CA SER A 39 4.58 -17.66 -5.33
C SER A 39 3.11 -17.33 -5.10
N LEU A 40 2.69 -16.08 -5.35
CA LEU A 40 1.32 -15.61 -5.10
C LEU A 40 0.36 -15.82 -6.28
N VAL A 41 0.82 -15.64 -7.52
CA VAL A 41 -0.04 -15.69 -8.72
C VAL A 41 0.20 -16.94 -9.57
N VAL A 42 -0.88 -17.49 -10.12
CA VAL A 42 -0.88 -18.67 -11.01
C VAL A 42 -0.61 -18.28 -12.46
N VAL A 43 0.16 -17.22 -12.69
CA VAL A 43 0.49 -16.75 -14.04
C VAL A 43 1.73 -17.47 -14.56
N PRO A 44 1.84 -17.75 -15.87
CA PRO A 44 3.06 -18.31 -16.44
C PRO A 44 4.28 -17.46 -16.11
N ARG A 45 5.45 -18.08 -15.92
CA ARG A 45 6.69 -17.40 -15.52
C ARG A 45 7.06 -16.22 -16.42
N ALA A 46 6.75 -16.32 -17.71
CA ALA A 46 6.96 -15.26 -18.69
C ALA A 46 6.21 -13.95 -18.36
N TYR A 47 5.07 -14.04 -17.67
CA TYR A 47 4.22 -12.89 -17.34
C TYR A 47 4.47 -12.30 -15.95
N VAL A 48 5.28 -12.95 -15.10
CA VAL A 48 5.55 -12.46 -13.74
C VAL A 48 6.26 -11.11 -13.77
N ARG A 49 7.31 -10.97 -14.60
CA ARG A 49 8.05 -9.72 -14.74
C ARG A 49 7.21 -8.57 -15.30
N PRO A 50 6.48 -8.70 -16.43
CA PRO A 50 5.63 -7.61 -16.91
C PRO A 50 4.52 -7.26 -15.92
N LEU A 51 3.95 -8.23 -15.21
CA LEU A 51 2.98 -7.96 -14.15
C LEU A 51 3.62 -7.18 -12.99
N ALA A 52 4.83 -7.53 -12.58
CA ALA A 52 5.55 -6.80 -11.54
C ALA A 52 5.83 -5.35 -11.96
N VAL A 53 6.25 -5.12 -13.21
CA VAL A 53 6.43 -3.77 -13.77
C VAL A 53 5.10 -3.01 -13.81
N LEU A 54 4.01 -3.66 -14.23
CA LEU A 54 2.68 -3.04 -14.27
C LEU A 54 2.21 -2.60 -12.88
N ILE A 55 2.44 -3.42 -11.86
CA ILE A 55 2.11 -3.07 -10.47
C ILE A 55 2.94 -1.87 -10.01
N VAL A 56 4.25 -1.88 -10.23
CA VAL A 56 5.15 -0.76 -9.86
C VAL A 56 4.75 0.53 -10.59
N ALA A 57 4.38 0.43 -11.87
CA ALA A 57 3.86 1.56 -12.63
C ALA A 57 2.51 2.06 -12.06
N GLY A 58 1.64 1.15 -11.61
CA GLY A 58 0.42 1.49 -10.90
C GLY A 58 0.68 2.20 -9.58
N GLU A 59 1.64 1.74 -8.78
CA GLU A 59 2.05 2.39 -7.53
C GLU A 59 2.56 3.82 -7.78
N ALA A 60 3.40 4.00 -8.79
CA ALA A 60 3.84 5.33 -9.22
C ALA A 60 2.66 6.18 -9.71
N GLY A 61 1.73 5.59 -10.46
CA GLY A 61 0.51 6.25 -10.91
C GLY A 61 -0.35 6.78 -9.75
N VAL A 62 -0.52 6.01 -8.67
CA VAL A 62 -1.23 6.44 -7.46
C VAL A 62 -0.54 7.65 -6.84
N VAL A 63 0.78 7.57 -6.62
CA VAL A 63 1.57 8.65 -6.01
C VAL A 63 1.45 9.94 -6.83
N LEU A 64 1.64 9.85 -8.15
CA LEU A 64 1.56 11.00 -9.04
C LEU A 64 0.14 11.58 -9.09
N ALA A 65 -0.89 10.73 -9.22
CA ALA A 65 -2.28 11.18 -9.28
C ALA A 65 -2.73 11.88 -7.99
N LEU A 66 -2.27 11.41 -6.82
CA LEU A 66 -2.57 12.03 -5.53
C LEU A 66 -1.75 13.30 -5.29
N ALA A 67 -0.52 13.39 -5.81
CA ALA A 67 0.35 14.57 -5.68
C ALA A 67 -0.13 15.76 -6.52
N VAL A 68 -0.70 15.50 -7.71
CA VAL A 68 -1.19 16.57 -8.59
C VAL A 68 -2.49 17.19 -8.01
N PRO A 69 -2.55 18.54 -7.87
CA PRO A 69 -3.77 19.22 -7.46
C PRO A 69 -4.88 19.02 -8.51
N GLY A 70 -5.99 18.42 -8.09
CA GLY A 70 -7.13 18.19 -8.97
C GLY A 70 -8.13 17.23 -8.35
N ARG A 71 -9.43 17.50 -8.53
CA ARG A 71 -10.50 16.63 -8.03
C ARG A 71 -10.52 15.31 -8.80
N ALA A 72 -10.45 15.40 -10.13
CA ALA A 72 -10.43 14.23 -11.01
C ALA A 72 -9.18 13.36 -10.79
N THR A 73 -8.00 13.99 -10.66
CA THR A 73 -6.75 13.27 -10.39
C THR A 73 -6.76 12.60 -9.03
N ALA A 74 -7.28 13.27 -7.99
CA ALA A 74 -7.42 12.67 -6.66
C ALA A 74 -8.37 11.47 -6.66
N VAL A 75 -9.54 11.57 -7.30
CA VAL A 75 -10.49 10.45 -7.45
C VAL A 75 -9.85 9.28 -8.20
N ALA A 76 -9.16 9.56 -9.31
CA ALA A 76 -8.45 8.53 -10.07
C ALA A 76 -7.35 7.86 -9.24
N GLY A 77 -6.58 8.64 -8.48
CA GLY A 77 -5.54 8.14 -7.58
C GLY A 77 -6.09 7.23 -6.49
N PHE A 78 -7.18 7.62 -5.82
CA PHE A 78 -7.84 6.77 -4.83
C PHE A 78 -8.46 5.51 -5.46
N ALA A 79 -9.09 5.62 -6.63
CA ALA A 79 -9.67 4.46 -7.33
C ALA A 79 -8.59 3.45 -7.73
N LEU A 80 -7.46 3.93 -8.26
CA LEU A 80 -6.31 3.08 -8.59
C LEU A 80 -5.70 2.45 -7.33
N ALA A 81 -5.61 3.20 -6.22
CA ALA A 81 -5.16 2.66 -4.94
C ALA A 81 -6.07 1.52 -4.45
N ILE A 82 -7.40 1.69 -4.52
CA ILE A 82 -8.37 0.63 -4.18
C ILE A 82 -8.14 -0.60 -5.05
N ALA A 83 -8.02 -0.43 -6.37
CA ALA A 83 -7.81 -1.54 -7.28
C ALA A 83 -6.53 -2.33 -6.93
N LEU A 84 -5.41 -1.64 -6.70
CA LEU A 84 -4.15 -2.27 -6.32
C LEU A 84 -4.25 -2.96 -4.94
N LEU A 85 -4.86 -2.31 -3.95
CA LEU A 85 -5.07 -2.90 -2.62
C LEU A 85 -5.93 -4.17 -2.69
N LEU A 86 -6.98 -4.18 -3.50
CA LEU A 86 -7.82 -5.38 -3.70
C LEU A 86 -7.06 -6.50 -4.40
N VAL A 87 -6.27 -6.19 -5.43
CA VAL A 87 -5.40 -7.18 -6.12
C VAL A 87 -4.40 -7.78 -5.14
N PHE A 88 -3.73 -6.96 -4.34
CA PHE A 88 -2.81 -7.42 -3.30
C PHE A 88 -3.51 -8.26 -2.23
N THR A 89 -4.70 -7.83 -1.79
CA THR A 89 -5.52 -8.56 -0.81
C THR A 89 -5.92 -9.93 -1.33
N ALA A 90 -6.34 -10.03 -2.60
CA ALA A 90 -6.71 -11.29 -3.24
C ALA A 90 -5.50 -12.23 -3.37
N GLY A 91 -4.35 -11.71 -3.79
CA GLY A 91 -3.10 -12.49 -3.85
C GLY A 91 -2.68 -13.03 -2.48
N LEU A 92 -2.78 -12.20 -1.45
CA LEU A 92 -2.46 -12.56 -0.07
C LEU A 92 -3.44 -13.60 0.50
N ALA A 93 -4.74 -13.40 0.29
CA ALA A 93 -5.78 -14.36 0.69
C ALA A 93 -5.56 -15.73 0.05
N ARG A 94 -5.18 -15.74 -1.23
CA ARG A 94 -4.87 -16.98 -1.96
C ARG A 94 -3.64 -17.68 -1.38
N ALA A 95 -2.56 -16.94 -1.12
CA ALA A 95 -1.33 -17.50 -0.55
C ALA A 95 -1.57 -18.14 0.83
N LEU A 96 -2.34 -17.45 1.69
CA LEU A 96 -2.73 -17.97 3.00
C LEU A 96 -3.58 -19.24 2.90
N ARG A 97 -4.53 -19.28 1.95
CA ARG A 97 -5.35 -20.49 1.69
C ARG A 97 -4.53 -21.67 1.18
N SER A 98 -3.43 -21.42 0.46
CA SER A 98 -2.52 -22.47 -0.01
C SER A 98 -1.51 -22.95 1.04
N GLY A 99 -1.51 -22.39 2.26
CA GLY A 99 -0.57 -22.78 3.33
C GLY A 99 0.89 -22.40 3.04
N ALA A 100 1.13 -21.52 2.08
CA ALA A 100 2.47 -21.07 1.73
C ALA A 100 2.99 -20.12 2.83
N GLN A 101 3.84 -20.64 3.71
CA GLN A 101 4.60 -19.89 4.73
C GLN A 101 5.74 -19.06 4.11
N THR A 102 5.57 -18.54 2.90
CA THR A 102 6.56 -17.71 2.22
C THR A 102 6.43 -16.25 2.69
N PRO A 103 7.54 -15.58 3.07
CA PRO A 103 7.50 -14.16 3.44
C PRO A 103 6.99 -13.29 2.27
N CYS A 104 6.05 -12.36 2.51
CA CYS A 104 5.65 -11.37 1.50
C CYS A 104 6.69 -10.26 1.45
N HIS A 105 7.34 -10.07 0.31
CA HIS A 105 8.03 -8.81 0.01
C HIS A 105 7.12 -7.80 -0.71
N CYS A 106 5.81 -7.91 -0.52
CA CYS A 106 4.78 -7.15 -1.22
C CYS A 106 4.87 -5.63 -0.92
N PHE A 107 5.41 -5.26 0.26
CA PHE A 107 5.72 -3.89 0.66
C PHE A 107 7.23 -3.55 0.67
N GLY A 108 8.08 -4.39 0.07
CA GLY A 108 9.54 -4.27 0.15
C GLY A 108 10.10 -4.89 1.43
N ALA A 109 11.33 -5.44 1.34
CA ALA A 109 12.25 -6.03 2.34
C ALA A 109 11.71 -6.75 3.61
N SER A 110 10.41 -6.93 3.79
CA SER A 110 9.84 -7.52 4.98
C SER A 110 10.11 -9.02 5.00
N THR A 111 10.63 -9.50 6.12
CA THR A 111 10.95 -10.91 6.38
C THR A 111 9.90 -11.57 7.28
N THR A 112 8.83 -10.87 7.67
CA THR A 112 7.80 -11.42 8.55
C THR A 112 6.90 -12.44 7.83
N PRO A 113 6.54 -13.54 8.51
CA PRO A 113 5.62 -14.53 7.98
C PRO A 113 4.23 -13.92 7.76
N LEU A 114 3.57 -14.39 6.72
CA LEU A 114 2.29 -13.91 6.23
C LEU A 114 1.19 -14.05 7.31
N GLY A 115 0.76 -12.94 7.91
CA GLY A 115 -0.32 -12.93 8.91
C GLY A 115 -1.66 -12.39 8.37
N PRO A 116 -2.80 -12.74 9.02
CA PRO A 116 -4.12 -12.16 8.71
C PRO A 116 -4.15 -10.63 8.92
N HIS A 117 -3.23 -10.08 9.71
CA HIS A 117 -3.09 -8.64 9.91
C HIS A 117 -2.80 -7.87 8.60
N HIS A 118 -2.07 -8.46 7.65
CA HIS A 118 -1.81 -7.79 6.37
C HIS A 118 -3.09 -7.67 5.50
N LEU A 119 -4.01 -8.63 5.58
CA LEU A 119 -5.33 -8.52 4.94
C LEU A 119 -6.13 -7.38 5.56
N LEU A 120 -6.17 -7.31 6.89
CA LEU A 120 -6.88 -6.27 7.60
C LEU A 120 -6.32 -4.89 7.26
N ARG A 121 -4.99 -4.73 7.24
CA ARG A 121 -4.31 -3.50 6.84
C ARG A 121 -4.75 -3.04 5.45
N ASN A 122 -4.66 -3.92 4.44
CA ASN A 122 -5.05 -3.55 3.07
C ASN A 122 -6.54 -3.24 2.95
N LEU A 123 -7.41 -3.99 3.65
CA LEU A 123 -8.84 -3.74 3.64
C LEU A 123 -9.18 -2.38 4.28
N LEU A 124 -8.56 -2.06 5.42
CA LEU A 124 -8.72 -0.75 6.07
C LEU A 124 -8.24 0.38 5.15
N LEU A 125 -7.08 0.22 4.50
CA LEU A 125 -6.58 1.19 3.52
C LEU A 125 -7.55 1.34 2.32
N ALA A 126 -8.17 0.26 1.86
CA ALA A 126 -9.14 0.31 0.77
C ALA A 126 -10.42 1.05 1.19
N VAL A 127 -10.91 0.83 2.42
CA VAL A 127 -12.04 1.57 2.99
C VAL A 127 -11.70 3.06 3.14
N LEU A 128 -10.50 3.39 3.63
CA LEU A 128 -10.03 4.78 3.74
C LEU A 128 -9.89 5.45 2.37
N ALA A 129 -9.42 4.73 1.35
CA ALA A 129 -9.35 5.23 -0.01
C ALA A 129 -10.76 5.46 -0.61
N LEU A 130 -11.73 4.58 -0.31
CA LEU A 130 -13.14 4.77 -0.71
C LEU A 130 -13.77 5.99 -0.03
N LEU A 131 -13.48 6.20 1.26
CA LEU A 131 -13.82 7.45 1.96
C LEU A 131 -13.17 8.65 1.28
N GLY A 132 -11.91 8.52 0.85
CA GLY A 132 -11.20 9.52 0.06
C GLY A 132 -11.95 9.91 -1.22
N VAL A 133 -12.44 8.94 -2.00
CA VAL A 133 -13.25 9.19 -3.20
C VAL A 133 -14.52 9.94 -2.87
N THR A 134 -15.31 9.45 -1.91
CA THR A 134 -16.62 10.01 -1.56
C THR A 134 -16.50 11.44 -1.01
N ILE A 135 -15.53 11.68 -0.13
CA ILE A 135 -15.28 13.02 0.43
C ILE A 135 -14.75 13.96 -0.65
N THR A 136 -13.83 13.50 -1.51
CA THR A 136 -13.33 14.31 -2.63
C THR A 136 -14.46 14.72 -3.56
N ALA A 137 -15.48 13.87 -3.75
CA ALA A 137 -16.62 14.15 -4.60
C ALA A 137 -17.57 15.24 -4.05
N VAL A 138 -17.52 15.55 -2.74
CA VAL A 138 -18.40 16.56 -2.11
C VAL A 138 -17.65 17.71 -1.42
N ALA A 139 -16.32 17.65 -1.29
CA ALA A 139 -15.56 18.66 -0.60
C ALA A 139 -15.59 20.02 -1.32
N ALA A 140 -15.90 21.09 -0.57
CA ALA A 140 -15.70 22.45 -1.01
C ALA A 140 -14.21 22.84 -0.91
N PRO A 141 -13.71 23.72 -1.79
CA PRO A 141 -12.31 24.16 -1.80
C PRO A 141 -11.93 25.08 -0.63
N ASP A 142 -12.90 25.50 0.17
CA ASP A 142 -12.69 26.51 1.21
C ASP A 142 -12.13 25.89 2.49
N GLY A 143 -10.87 26.19 2.80
CA GLY A 143 -10.17 25.74 4.00
C GLY A 143 -8.97 26.61 4.33
N HIS A 144 -8.71 26.80 5.62
CA HIS A 144 -7.54 27.53 6.08
C HIS A 144 -6.26 26.71 5.81
N PRO A 145 -5.18 27.33 5.29
CA PRO A 145 -3.96 26.61 4.93
C PRO A 145 -3.30 25.91 6.13
N ALA A 146 -3.37 26.52 7.32
CA ALA A 146 -2.87 25.91 8.55
C ALA A 146 -3.58 24.58 8.89
N GLY A 147 -4.91 24.50 8.71
CA GLY A 147 -5.66 23.26 8.92
C GLY A 147 -5.30 22.18 7.90
N ALA A 148 -5.00 22.58 6.65
CA ALA A 148 -4.54 21.66 5.62
C ALA A 148 -3.15 21.07 5.95
N LEU A 149 -2.23 21.91 6.45
CA LEU A 149 -0.90 21.48 6.91
C LEU A 149 -0.98 20.47 8.05
N VAL A 150 -1.79 20.74 9.07
CA VAL A 150 -1.98 19.82 10.21
C VAL A 150 -2.57 18.49 9.74
N ALA A 151 -3.58 18.53 8.87
CA ALA A 151 -4.19 17.31 8.35
C ALA A 151 -3.24 16.50 7.46
N ALA A 152 -2.43 17.18 6.63
CA ALA A 152 -1.39 16.54 5.83
C ALA A 152 -0.34 15.86 6.73
N ALA A 153 0.16 16.56 7.75
CA ALA A 153 1.13 16.01 8.71
C ALA A 153 0.55 14.80 9.45
N ALA A 154 -0.69 14.89 9.94
CA ALA A 154 -1.37 13.77 10.58
C ALA A 154 -1.51 12.56 9.62
N GLY A 155 -1.89 12.82 8.37
CA GLY A 155 -1.98 11.78 7.34
C GLY A 155 -0.64 11.11 7.05
N LEU A 156 0.44 11.88 6.92
CA LEU A 156 1.79 11.36 6.71
C LEU A 156 2.26 10.50 7.88
N VAL A 157 2.05 10.96 9.13
CA VAL A 157 2.42 10.22 10.34
C VAL A 157 1.64 8.91 10.43
N LEU A 158 0.31 8.96 10.25
CA LEU A 158 -0.54 7.76 10.29
C LEU A 158 -0.18 6.79 9.17
N GLY A 159 0.05 7.28 7.94
CA GLY A 159 0.44 6.44 6.82
C GLY A 159 1.81 5.80 7.01
N GLY A 160 2.78 6.56 7.54
CA GLY A 160 4.10 6.05 7.91
C GLY A 160 4.01 4.98 9.00
N LEU A 161 3.20 5.20 10.03
CA LEU A 161 2.96 4.22 11.10
C LEU A 161 2.30 2.95 10.56
N VAL A 162 1.31 3.07 9.66
CA VAL A 162 0.68 1.92 9.00
C VAL A 162 1.67 1.15 8.13
N ALA A 163 2.58 1.85 7.44
CA ALA A 163 3.62 1.21 6.64
C ALA A 163 4.66 0.48 7.51
N ALA A 164 5.04 1.08 8.65
CA ALA A 164 5.99 0.53 9.61
C ALA A 164 5.36 -0.51 10.57
N LEU A 165 4.04 -0.64 10.61
CA LEU A 165 3.33 -1.54 11.53
C LEU A 165 3.83 -2.98 11.38
N ASP A 166 4.13 -3.43 10.17
CA ASP A 166 4.62 -4.78 9.92
C ASP A 166 6.03 -5.02 10.50
N GLU A 167 6.92 -4.03 10.41
CA GLU A 167 8.26 -4.07 11.02
C GLU A 167 8.18 -3.96 12.56
N LEU A 168 7.28 -3.12 13.07
CA LEU A 168 7.03 -2.98 14.50
C LEU A 168 6.49 -4.30 15.08
N LEU A 169 5.51 -4.92 14.43
CA LEU A 169 4.99 -6.23 14.85
C LEU A 169 6.03 -7.35 14.73
N ALA A 170 6.94 -7.27 13.75
CA ALA A 170 8.09 -8.16 13.66
C ALA A 170 8.98 -8.07 14.91
N LEU A 171 9.24 -6.85 15.38
CA LEU A 171 10.10 -6.58 16.53
C LEU A 171 9.55 -7.19 17.84
N PHE A 172 8.22 -7.23 17.96
CA PHE A 172 7.54 -7.79 19.13
C PHE A 172 7.15 -9.26 18.98
N SER A 173 7.35 -9.87 17.80
CA SER A 173 7.06 -11.28 17.60
C SER A 173 8.17 -12.14 18.25
N PRO A 174 7.85 -13.03 19.20
CA PRO A 174 8.86 -13.87 19.83
C PRO A 174 9.54 -14.75 18.78
N MET A 175 10.87 -14.84 18.82
CA MET A 175 11.63 -15.77 17.99
C MET A 175 11.22 -17.20 18.36
N THR A 176 10.26 -17.79 17.64
CA THR A 176 10.02 -19.23 17.72
C THR A 176 11.26 -19.94 17.19
N PRO A 177 11.96 -20.75 18.00
CA PRO A 177 13.13 -21.48 17.54
C PRO A 177 12.73 -22.41 16.39
N GLU A 178 13.47 -22.41 15.28
CA GLU A 178 13.30 -23.41 14.24
C GLU A 178 13.47 -24.80 14.85
N ARG A 179 12.39 -25.61 14.81
CA ARG A 179 12.50 -27.05 15.06
C ARG A 179 13.26 -27.65 13.87
N ARG A 180 14.55 -27.89 14.09
CA ARG A 180 15.39 -28.77 13.28
C ARG A 180 14.86 -30.20 13.25
#